data_AF-A0A536L7C7-F1
#
_entry.id   AF-A0A536L7C7-F1
#
_cell.length_a   1.000
_cell.length_b   1.000
_cell.length_c   1.000
_cell.angle_alpha   90.00
_cell.angle_beta   90.00
_cell.angle_gamma   90.00
#
_symmetry.space_group_name_H-M   'P 1'
#
loop_
_entity.id
_entity.type
_entity.pdbx_description
1 polymer ?
#
loop_
_entity_poly.entity_id
_entity_poly.type
_entity_poly.pdbx_seq_one_letter_code
_entity_poly.pdbx_strand_id
1 'polypeptide(L)'
;MLNPTKCKSFSKSGGGNLIINNNGGIMDDSSCNPSMERNGGGSVTAAVINYYKPGGYTETGSGQFTPVPTAVDNRIPDPLAGLPPPDFNILGISVDSGGTPLTPSPKSVSSGNTTLHPGVYYGGIEVKSTANVTFLPGTYVLAGGGLKLTGSGTISGAGVMFYNTYDPQFNKNAGACGSINLRGSAHFNFTGPTSGVYKDIVFWQDKACTVDFALEGGQGGVGGVIYVPGGRVDLSGGGNLGSIQVISDTVDISGTGDTSVNFYPYISIPLNGGAALIE
;
A
#
# COMPACT_ATOMS: atom_id res chain seq x y z
N MET A 1 -10.26 -3.27 4.97
CA MET A 1 -10.12 -1.88 5.46
C MET A 1 -10.32 -1.95 6.95
N LEU A 2 -9.34 -1.48 7.72
CA LEU A 2 -9.23 -1.68 9.16
C LEU A 2 -9.95 -0.60 9.99
N ASN A 3 -10.27 0.56 9.41
CA ASN A 3 -10.86 1.64 10.20
C ASN A 3 -12.24 1.22 10.76
N PRO A 4 -12.44 1.23 12.09
CA PRO A 4 -13.68 0.72 12.67
C PRO A 4 -14.89 1.64 12.48
N THR A 5 -14.69 2.91 12.12
CA THR A 5 -15.75 3.93 12.20
C THR A 5 -15.80 4.92 11.03
N LYS A 6 -14.84 4.86 10.10
CA LYS A 6 -14.74 5.83 9.01
C LYS A 6 -15.80 5.56 7.95
N CYS A 7 -16.61 6.57 7.64
CA CYS A 7 -17.51 6.50 6.50
C CYS A 7 -16.71 6.48 5.20
N LYS A 8 -17.15 5.70 4.22
CA LYS A 8 -16.45 5.55 2.93
C LYS A 8 -15.00 5.10 3.12
N SER A 9 -14.76 4.20 4.08
CA SER A 9 -13.46 3.56 4.31
C SER A 9 -12.98 2.78 3.09
N PHE A 10 -13.91 2.25 2.30
CA PHE A 10 -13.71 1.93 0.90
C PHE A 10 -14.40 2.96 0.02
N SER A 11 -13.65 3.61 -0.84
CA SER A 11 -14.17 4.53 -1.85
C SER A 11 -13.69 4.07 -3.23
N LYS A 12 -14.64 3.91 -4.15
CA LYS A 12 -14.35 3.84 -5.57
C LYS A 12 -15.07 4.99 -6.26
N SER A 13 -14.33 5.79 -7.02
CA SER A 13 -14.85 6.84 -7.89
C SER A 13 -14.35 6.71 -9.33
N GLY A 14 -14.95 7.46 -10.26
CA GLY A 14 -14.47 7.56 -11.65
C GLY A 14 -15.08 6.55 -12.62
N GLY A 15 -14.49 6.49 -13.81
CA GLY A 15 -14.98 5.70 -14.95
C GLY A 15 -14.35 4.32 -15.07
N GLY A 16 -13.15 4.11 -14.52
CA GLY A 16 -12.42 2.86 -14.65
C GLY A 16 -12.98 1.75 -13.75
N ASN A 17 -12.94 0.51 -14.22
CA ASN A 17 -13.29 -0.66 -13.41
C ASN A 17 -12.18 -0.96 -12.40
N LEU A 18 -12.56 -1.51 -11.24
CA LEU A 18 -11.64 -2.24 -10.37
C LEU A 18 -11.92 -3.73 -10.56
N ILE A 19 -10.89 -4.50 -10.91
CA ILE A 19 -11.00 -5.94 -11.13
C ILE A 19 -10.03 -6.66 -10.21
N ILE A 20 -10.55 -7.42 -9.26
CA ILE A 20 -9.76 -8.27 -8.35
C ILE A 20 -9.86 -9.70 -8.86
N ASN A 21 -8.77 -10.17 -9.48
CA ASN A 21 -8.65 -11.51 -10.05
C ASN A 21 -8.31 -12.55 -8.97
N ASN A 22 -8.21 -13.82 -9.39
CA ASN A 22 -7.68 -14.94 -8.57
C ASN A 22 -8.42 -15.17 -7.24
N ASN A 23 -9.75 -15.11 -7.27
CA ASN A 23 -10.61 -15.28 -6.10
C ASN A 23 -10.36 -14.28 -4.95
N GLY A 24 -9.74 -13.14 -5.24
CA GLY A 24 -9.59 -12.07 -4.25
C GLY A 24 -10.92 -11.41 -3.91
N GLY A 25 -10.95 -10.74 -2.76
CA GLY A 25 -12.15 -10.09 -2.24
C GLY A 25 -11.87 -8.83 -1.45
N ILE A 26 -12.94 -8.21 -0.98
CA ILE A 26 -12.93 -6.98 -0.19
C ILE A 26 -13.60 -7.26 1.15
N MET A 27 -13.02 -6.75 2.23
CA MET A 27 -13.65 -6.68 3.55
C MET A 27 -13.52 -5.27 4.11
N ASP A 28 -14.64 -4.64 4.46
CA ASP A 28 -14.69 -3.34 5.14
C ASP A 28 -15.15 -3.50 6.60
N ASP A 29 -14.30 -3.16 7.57
CA ASP A 29 -14.61 -3.31 9.00
C ASP A 29 -15.38 -2.10 9.60
N SER A 30 -15.61 -1.04 8.83
CA SER A 30 -16.23 0.17 9.35
C SER A 30 -17.71 -0.01 9.67
N SER A 31 -18.13 0.49 10.84
CA SER A 31 -19.54 0.55 11.23
C SER A 31 -20.28 1.80 10.76
N CYS A 32 -19.62 2.72 10.04
CA CYS A 32 -20.35 3.87 9.48
C CYS A 32 -21.24 3.41 8.33
N ASN A 33 -22.41 4.03 8.15
CA ASN A 33 -23.31 3.79 7.03
C ASN A 33 -23.40 5.05 6.15
N PRO A 34 -22.84 5.04 4.92
CA PRO A 34 -22.14 3.92 4.28
C PRO A 34 -20.66 3.79 4.70
N SER A 35 -20.19 2.55 4.81
CA SER A 35 -18.79 2.18 4.97
C SER A 35 -18.11 2.05 3.61
N MET A 36 -18.82 1.51 2.62
CA MET A 36 -18.36 1.41 1.25
C MET A 36 -19.09 2.40 0.33
N GLU A 37 -18.38 3.08 -0.55
CA GLU A 37 -18.97 3.91 -1.60
C GLU A 37 -18.44 3.51 -2.97
N ARG A 38 -19.35 3.39 -3.93
CA ARG A 38 -19.04 3.32 -5.36
C ARG A 38 -19.78 4.42 -6.09
N ASN A 39 -19.03 5.35 -6.66
CA ASN A 39 -19.57 6.48 -7.42
C ASN A 39 -18.99 6.49 -8.85
N GLY A 40 -19.80 6.90 -9.83
CA GLY A 40 -19.37 7.04 -11.23
C GLY A 40 -19.69 5.84 -12.11
N GLY A 41 -19.01 5.76 -13.24
CA GLY A 41 -19.33 4.82 -14.31
C GLY A 41 -18.66 3.46 -14.19
N GLY A 42 -17.53 3.37 -13.49
CA GLY A 42 -16.78 2.13 -13.37
C GLY A 42 -17.38 1.17 -12.33
N SER A 43 -17.25 -0.12 -12.59
CA SER A 43 -17.67 -1.20 -11.67
C SER A 43 -16.55 -1.68 -10.74
N VAL A 44 -16.89 -2.46 -9.73
CA VAL A 44 -15.96 -3.17 -8.85
C VAL A 44 -16.28 -4.66 -8.96
N THR A 45 -15.34 -5.46 -9.44
CA THR A 45 -15.50 -6.91 -9.62
C THR A 45 -14.52 -7.64 -8.72
N ALA A 46 -15.00 -8.57 -7.91
CA ALA A 46 -14.20 -9.45 -7.06
C ALA A 46 -14.93 -10.79 -6.85
N ALA A 47 -14.31 -11.77 -6.20
CA ALA A 47 -15.01 -13.00 -5.85
C ALA A 47 -15.95 -12.83 -4.66
N VAL A 48 -15.57 -11.99 -3.69
CA VAL A 48 -16.37 -11.69 -2.49
C VAL A 48 -16.21 -10.20 -2.15
N ILE A 49 -17.30 -9.55 -1.76
CA ILE A 49 -17.31 -8.16 -1.30
C ILE A 49 -18.13 -8.11 -0.01
N ASN A 50 -17.47 -7.91 1.12
CA ASN A 50 -18.09 -7.93 2.44
C ASN A 50 -17.90 -6.60 3.18
N TYR A 51 -18.85 -6.27 4.04
CA TYR A 51 -18.74 -5.17 5.00
C TYR A 51 -19.33 -5.56 6.36
N TYR A 52 -18.77 -5.01 7.44
CA TYR A 52 -19.27 -5.20 8.79
C TYR A 52 -20.58 -4.45 9.02
N LYS A 53 -21.63 -5.13 9.48
CA LYS A 53 -22.85 -4.47 9.97
C LYS A 53 -22.58 -3.78 11.33
N PRO A 54 -23.10 -2.57 11.62
CA PRO A 54 -24.21 -1.88 10.98
C PRO A 54 -23.79 -0.91 9.86
N GLY A 55 -22.61 -1.10 9.27
CA GLY A 55 -22.22 -0.33 8.10
C GLY A 55 -23.19 -0.52 6.93
N GLY A 56 -22.79 -0.02 5.77
CA GLY A 56 -23.62 -0.12 4.58
C GLY A 56 -22.84 0.28 3.36
N TYR A 57 -23.48 0.27 2.21
CA TYR A 57 -22.85 0.72 0.99
C TYR A 57 -23.79 1.60 0.18
N THR A 58 -23.20 2.49 -0.61
CA THR A 58 -23.92 3.32 -1.57
C THR A 58 -23.36 3.14 -2.96
N GLU A 59 -24.24 3.12 -3.95
CA GLU A 59 -23.90 3.05 -5.37
C GLU A 59 -24.58 4.20 -6.12
N THR A 60 -23.79 5.03 -6.79
CA THR A 60 -24.27 6.15 -7.62
C THR A 60 -23.62 6.14 -9.00
N GLY A 61 -24.36 6.54 -10.04
CA GLY A 61 -23.92 6.43 -11.44
C GLY A 61 -24.17 5.04 -12.03
N SER A 62 -23.56 4.74 -13.18
CA SER A 62 -23.86 3.54 -13.98
C SER A 62 -23.06 2.28 -13.62
N GLY A 63 -21.98 2.41 -12.84
CA GLY A 63 -21.20 1.26 -12.39
C GLY A 63 -21.94 0.40 -11.37
N GLN A 64 -21.40 -0.77 -11.05
CA GLN A 64 -21.96 -1.70 -10.06
C GLN A 64 -20.86 -2.40 -9.24
N PHE A 65 -21.18 -2.86 -8.04
CA PHE A 65 -20.44 -3.92 -7.36
C PHE A 65 -20.86 -5.31 -7.87
N THR A 66 -19.88 -6.16 -8.16
CA THR A 66 -20.08 -7.55 -8.62
C THR A 66 -19.16 -8.49 -7.83
N PRO A 67 -19.68 -9.35 -6.93
CA PRO A 67 -21.07 -9.46 -6.51
C PRO A 67 -21.54 -8.23 -5.70
N VAL A 68 -22.83 -8.15 -5.42
CA VAL A 68 -23.40 -7.15 -4.51
C VAL A 68 -22.74 -7.27 -3.12
N PRO A 69 -22.35 -6.17 -2.45
CA PRO A 69 -21.71 -6.23 -1.14
C PRO A 69 -22.61 -6.91 -0.10
N THR A 70 -22.05 -7.87 0.63
CA THR A 70 -22.77 -8.67 1.63
C THR A 70 -22.39 -8.23 3.03
N ALA A 71 -23.39 -8.04 3.89
CA ALA A 71 -23.16 -7.72 5.30
C ALA A 71 -22.64 -8.95 6.07
N VAL A 72 -21.67 -8.74 6.96
CA VAL A 72 -21.17 -9.76 7.89
C VAL A 72 -21.22 -9.28 9.34
N ASP A 73 -21.24 -10.24 10.26
CA ASP A 73 -21.49 -9.99 11.69
C ASP A 73 -20.22 -9.65 12.49
N ASN A 74 -19.06 -9.95 11.93
CA ASN A 74 -17.78 -9.79 12.60
C ASN A 74 -16.82 -8.98 11.73
N ARG A 75 -16.06 -8.10 12.39
CA ARG A 75 -14.87 -7.50 11.81
C ARG A 75 -13.76 -8.54 11.70
N ILE A 76 -12.84 -8.30 10.78
CA ILE A 76 -11.57 -9.03 10.73
C ILE A 76 -10.56 -8.22 11.54
N PRO A 77 -10.06 -8.72 12.69
CA PRO A 77 -8.97 -8.05 13.39
C PRO A 77 -7.77 -7.88 12.47
N ASP A 78 -7.01 -6.80 12.65
CA ASP A 78 -5.79 -6.56 11.90
C ASP A 78 -4.81 -7.75 12.03
N PRO A 79 -4.58 -8.53 10.96
CA PRO A 79 -3.82 -9.77 11.04
C PRO A 79 -2.32 -9.51 11.27
N LEU A 80 -1.86 -8.26 11.09
CA LEU A 80 -0.46 -7.86 11.23
C LEU A 80 -0.25 -6.92 12.43
N ALA A 81 -1.25 -6.71 13.30
CA ALA A 81 -1.14 -5.83 14.46
C ALA A 81 -0.05 -6.26 15.46
N GLY A 82 0.26 -7.56 15.53
CA GLY A 82 1.28 -8.11 16.42
C GLY A 82 2.70 -8.13 15.84
N LEU A 83 2.89 -7.67 14.59
CA LEU A 83 4.19 -7.67 13.93
C LEU A 83 5.10 -6.61 14.59
N PRO A 84 6.31 -6.96 15.08
CA PRO A 84 7.22 -5.99 15.65
C PRO A 84 7.83 -5.10 14.54
N PRO A 85 8.01 -3.78 14.77
CA PRO A 85 8.69 -2.93 13.80
C PRO A 85 10.18 -3.31 13.67
N PRO A 86 10.82 -3.03 12.51
CA PRO A 86 12.26 -3.24 12.36
C PRO A 86 13.07 -2.48 13.41
N ASP A 87 14.08 -3.12 13.98
CA ASP A 87 14.99 -2.49 14.95
C ASP A 87 16.08 -1.69 14.22
N PHE A 88 16.08 -0.38 14.47
CA PHE A 88 16.97 0.59 13.84
C PHE A 88 18.44 0.35 14.23
N ASN A 89 18.68 -0.14 15.46
CA ASN A 89 20.03 -0.37 15.96
C ASN A 89 20.65 -1.62 15.34
N ILE A 90 19.83 -2.61 15.00
CA ILE A 90 20.27 -3.84 14.33
C ILE A 90 20.51 -3.56 12.83
N LEU A 91 19.59 -2.84 12.18
CA LEU A 91 19.74 -2.51 10.76
C LEU A 91 20.89 -1.54 10.49
N GLY A 92 21.09 -0.57 11.39
CA GLY A 92 22.05 0.50 11.20
C GLY A 92 21.64 1.49 10.10
N ILE A 93 22.37 2.59 10.02
CA ILE A 93 22.17 3.60 8.98
C ILE A 93 22.64 2.99 7.65
N SER A 94 21.82 3.08 6.60
CA SER A 94 22.27 2.67 5.26
C SER A 94 23.46 3.53 4.83
N VAL A 95 24.43 2.92 4.17
CA VAL A 95 25.58 3.61 3.58
C VAL A 95 25.17 4.67 2.55
N ASP A 96 23.96 4.55 2.00
CA ASP A 96 23.42 5.49 1.01
C ASP A 96 22.49 6.55 1.61
N SER A 97 22.28 6.56 2.92
CA SER A 97 21.39 7.53 3.59
C SER A 97 21.85 8.96 3.29
N GLY A 98 20.90 9.83 2.94
CA GLY A 98 21.16 11.24 2.68
C GLY A 98 21.33 12.08 3.95
N GLY A 99 21.03 11.51 5.12
CA GLY A 99 21.00 12.19 6.40
C GLY A 99 21.25 11.27 7.58
N THR A 100 21.20 11.86 8.77
CA THR A 100 21.45 11.20 10.07
C THR A 100 20.24 11.40 10.99
N PRO A 101 20.13 10.66 12.11
CA PRO A 101 19.05 10.85 13.08
C PRO A 101 18.91 12.29 13.61
N LEU A 102 20.03 13.03 13.73
CA LEU A 102 20.04 14.41 14.22
C LEU A 102 19.81 15.44 13.12
N THR A 103 20.08 15.05 11.87
CA THR A 103 20.01 15.91 10.69
C THR A 103 19.38 15.11 9.54
N PRO A 104 18.08 14.79 9.61
CA PRO A 104 17.41 14.02 8.57
C PRO A 104 17.42 14.79 7.25
N SER A 105 17.74 14.08 6.15
CA SER A 105 17.89 14.65 4.82
C SER A 105 17.66 13.57 3.76
N PRO A 106 16.80 13.81 2.76
CA PRO A 106 16.42 12.80 1.80
C PRO A 106 17.62 12.32 0.97
N LYS A 107 17.68 11.01 0.69
CA LYS A 107 18.53 10.49 -0.38
C LYS A 107 17.89 10.83 -1.73
N SER A 108 18.38 11.88 -2.38
CA SER A 108 17.95 12.25 -3.72
C SER A 108 18.78 11.58 -4.82
N VAL A 109 18.11 10.97 -5.81
CA VAL A 109 18.73 10.42 -7.02
C VAL A 109 18.03 11.01 -8.24
N SER A 110 18.75 11.74 -9.09
CA SER A 110 18.15 12.51 -10.20
C SER A 110 18.57 12.09 -11.60
N SER A 111 19.56 11.21 -11.75
CA SER A 111 19.96 10.69 -13.07
C SER A 111 20.81 9.42 -12.93
N GLY A 112 20.99 8.72 -14.05
CA GLY A 112 21.85 7.54 -14.14
C GLY A 112 21.25 6.30 -13.46
N ASN A 113 22.09 5.28 -13.31
CA ASN A 113 21.74 4.04 -12.64
C ASN A 113 22.38 4.04 -11.25
N THR A 114 21.57 3.87 -10.21
CA THR A 114 22.01 3.83 -8.82
C THR A 114 21.52 2.55 -8.15
N THR A 115 22.38 1.92 -7.35
CA THR A 115 21.99 0.82 -6.48
C THR A 115 21.92 1.34 -5.05
N LEU A 116 20.84 1.05 -4.33
CA LEU A 116 20.64 1.42 -2.94
C LEU A 116 20.70 0.18 -2.03
N HIS A 117 21.36 0.29 -0.88
CA HIS A 117 21.56 -0.78 0.09
C HIS A 117 20.56 -0.70 1.25
N PRO A 118 20.11 -1.83 1.81
CA PRO A 118 19.20 -1.84 2.95
C PRO A 118 19.80 -1.12 4.17
N GLY A 119 18.92 -0.69 5.08
CA GLY A 119 19.27 0.09 6.27
C GLY A 119 18.30 1.25 6.51
N VAL A 120 18.64 2.11 7.46
CA VAL A 120 17.84 3.30 7.81
C VAL A 120 18.22 4.49 6.93
N TYR A 121 17.21 5.10 6.31
CA TYR A 121 17.26 6.33 5.52
C TYR A 121 16.54 7.45 6.27
N TYR A 122 17.30 8.32 6.92
CA TYR A 122 16.77 9.46 7.66
C TYR A 122 16.39 10.59 6.72
N GLY A 123 15.11 10.94 6.64
CA GLY A 123 14.58 11.87 5.64
C GLY A 123 14.07 11.21 4.36
N GLY A 124 14.11 9.88 4.29
CA GLY A 124 13.51 9.10 3.21
C GLY A 124 14.31 9.09 1.91
N ILE A 125 13.66 8.68 0.84
CA ILE A 125 14.27 8.49 -0.49
C ILE A 125 13.44 9.25 -1.53
N GLU A 126 14.11 9.98 -2.40
CA GLU A 126 13.47 10.73 -3.48
C GLU A 126 14.16 10.44 -4.81
N VAL A 127 13.45 9.78 -5.72
CA VAL A 127 13.91 9.47 -7.08
C VAL A 127 13.27 10.45 -8.04
N LYS A 128 14.10 11.14 -8.84
CA LYS A 128 13.70 12.25 -9.72
C LYS A 128 14.05 11.98 -11.17
N SER A 129 13.42 12.75 -12.06
CA SER A 129 13.76 12.86 -13.48
C SER A 129 13.77 11.48 -14.17
N THR A 130 14.93 11.03 -14.66
CA THR A 130 15.07 9.77 -15.42
C THR A 130 15.95 8.74 -14.72
N ALA A 131 16.17 8.91 -13.41
CA ALA A 131 17.02 8.00 -12.64
C ALA A 131 16.47 6.57 -12.60
N ASN A 132 17.35 5.58 -12.77
CA ASN A 132 17.03 4.19 -12.53
C ASN A 132 17.63 3.75 -11.20
N VAL A 133 16.82 3.20 -10.31
CA VAL A 133 17.24 2.80 -8.97
C VAL A 133 16.95 1.32 -8.72
N THR A 134 17.98 0.56 -8.39
CA THR A 134 17.86 -0.84 -7.96
C THR A 134 18.05 -0.93 -6.45
N PHE A 135 17.08 -1.50 -5.75
CA PHE A 135 17.13 -1.80 -4.33
C PHE A 135 17.61 -3.24 -4.16
N LEU A 136 18.74 -3.43 -3.46
CA LEU A 136 19.20 -4.75 -3.08
C LEU A 136 18.24 -5.42 -2.07
N PRO A 137 18.16 -6.75 -2.02
CA PRO A 137 17.29 -7.45 -1.07
C PRO A 137 17.56 -7.01 0.39
N GLY A 138 16.50 -6.77 1.17
CA GLY A 138 16.60 -6.37 2.57
C GLY A 138 15.55 -5.35 3.01
N THR A 139 15.70 -4.88 4.25
CA THR A 139 14.78 -3.91 4.85
C THR A 139 15.29 -2.48 4.70
N TYR A 140 14.43 -1.60 4.21
CA TYR A 140 14.63 -0.17 4.05
C TYR A 140 13.72 0.57 5.02
N VAL A 141 14.29 1.14 6.07
CA VAL A 141 13.53 1.98 7.00
C VAL A 141 13.57 3.42 6.49
N LEU A 142 12.42 3.96 6.14
CA LEU A 142 12.22 5.35 5.75
C LEU A 142 11.85 6.12 7.03
N ALA A 143 12.87 6.57 7.77
CA ALA A 143 12.70 7.32 9.01
C ALA A 143 12.47 8.79 8.68
N GLY A 144 11.21 9.13 8.43
CA GLY A 144 10.76 10.41 7.89
C GLY A 144 10.85 10.50 6.37
N GLY A 145 10.15 11.48 5.79
CA GLY A 145 10.25 11.86 4.37
C GLY A 145 9.59 10.90 3.35
N GLY A 146 9.50 9.62 3.65
CA GLY A 146 8.83 8.60 2.83
C GLY A 146 9.65 8.15 1.61
N LEU A 147 8.95 7.64 0.60
CA LEU A 147 9.52 7.26 -0.70
C LEU A 147 8.78 8.00 -1.80
N LYS A 148 9.46 8.90 -2.50
CA LYS A 148 8.86 9.75 -3.52
C LYS A 148 9.49 9.49 -4.87
N LEU A 149 8.62 9.33 -5.87
CA LEU A 149 8.99 9.21 -7.27
C LEU A 149 8.46 10.42 -8.03
N THR A 150 9.36 11.22 -8.60
CA THR A 150 9.03 12.45 -9.34
C THR A 150 9.76 12.43 -10.68
N GLY A 151 9.25 11.66 -11.64
CA GLY A 151 9.91 11.49 -12.92
C GLY A 151 9.35 10.35 -13.76
N SER A 152 10.15 9.90 -14.72
CA SER A 152 9.85 8.78 -15.63
C SER A 152 10.93 7.68 -15.59
N GLY A 153 11.73 7.65 -14.52
CA GLY A 153 12.76 6.63 -14.28
C GLY A 153 12.18 5.27 -13.89
N THR A 154 13.04 4.27 -13.68
CA THR A 154 12.62 2.93 -13.21
C THR A 154 13.15 2.66 -11.81
N ILE A 155 12.30 2.20 -10.89
CA ILE A 155 12.73 1.71 -9.58
C ILE A 155 12.40 0.23 -9.43
N SER A 156 13.31 -0.59 -8.92
CA SER A 156 13.03 -2.01 -8.76
C SER A 156 13.79 -2.66 -7.61
N GLY A 157 13.26 -3.74 -7.05
CA GLY A 157 13.90 -4.48 -5.97
C GLY A 157 13.20 -5.81 -5.72
N ALA A 158 13.98 -6.88 -5.63
CA ALA A 158 13.46 -8.20 -5.29
C ALA A 158 13.82 -8.57 -3.86
N GLY A 159 12.88 -9.09 -3.09
CA GLY A 159 13.12 -9.43 -1.69
C GLY A 159 13.31 -8.20 -0.80
N VAL A 160 12.59 -7.11 -1.08
CA VAL A 160 12.71 -5.84 -0.37
C VAL A 160 11.49 -5.58 0.50
N MET A 161 11.71 -4.96 1.64
CA MET A 161 10.66 -4.48 2.53
C MET A 161 10.93 -3.03 2.91
N PHE A 162 9.98 -2.14 2.64
CA PHE A 162 10.01 -0.73 3.01
C PHE A 162 9.17 -0.51 4.26
N TYR A 163 9.78 0.01 5.32
CA TYR A 163 9.10 0.42 6.54
C TYR A 163 9.07 1.95 6.64
N ASN A 164 7.91 2.58 6.48
CA ASN A 164 7.73 4.02 6.55
C ASN A 164 7.30 4.46 7.94
N THR A 165 8.09 5.31 8.58
CA THR A 165 7.83 5.80 9.94
C THR A 165 8.35 7.23 10.10
N TYR A 166 8.19 7.83 11.27
CA TYR A 166 8.86 9.08 11.62
C TYR A 166 10.30 8.81 12.07
N ASP A 167 11.15 9.82 12.01
CA ASP A 167 12.44 9.78 12.69
C ASP A 167 12.20 9.82 14.21
N PRO A 168 12.59 8.78 14.97
CA PRO A 168 12.35 8.73 16.41
C PRO A 168 13.10 9.81 17.20
N GLN A 169 14.19 10.36 16.65
CA GLN A 169 14.95 11.42 17.29
C GLN A 169 14.51 12.83 16.85
N PHE A 170 14.04 12.98 15.60
CA PHE A 170 13.70 14.29 15.06
C PHE A 170 12.44 14.27 14.19
N ASN A 171 11.27 14.07 14.79
CA ASN A 171 9.97 13.91 14.13
C ASN A 171 9.35 15.17 13.47
N LYS A 172 10.17 16.13 13.01
CA LYS A 172 9.74 17.37 12.32
C LYS A 172 10.43 17.53 10.98
N ASN A 173 9.85 18.35 10.09
CA ASN A 173 10.36 18.60 8.75
C ASN A 173 10.64 17.28 8.00
N ALA A 174 11.89 17.05 7.57
CA ALA A 174 12.29 15.82 6.88
C ALA A 174 12.15 14.55 7.75
N GLY A 175 12.16 14.66 9.08
CA GLY A 175 11.95 13.52 9.97
C GLY A 175 10.48 13.25 10.33
N ALA A 176 9.53 14.08 9.88
CA ALA A 176 8.11 13.73 9.95
C ALA A 176 7.75 12.64 8.93
N CYS A 177 6.72 11.83 9.20
CA CYS A 177 6.23 10.84 8.23
C CYS A 177 5.98 11.53 6.88
N GLY A 178 6.59 11.03 5.82
CA GLY A 178 6.28 11.44 4.45
C GLY A 178 5.48 10.36 3.73
N SER A 179 4.75 10.74 2.69
CA SER A 179 4.00 9.78 1.89
C SER A 179 4.94 8.84 1.13
N ILE A 180 4.50 7.60 0.93
CA ILE A 180 5.01 6.77 -0.16
C ILE A 180 4.17 7.12 -1.38
N ASN A 181 4.81 7.67 -2.42
CA ASN A 181 4.16 8.13 -3.62
C ASN A 181 4.82 7.50 -4.84
N LEU A 182 4.16 6.45 -5.35
CA LEU A 182 4.49 5.70 -6.54
C LEU A 182 3.51 6.07 -7.67
N ARG A 183 3.31 7.38 -7.88
CA ARG A 183 2.54 7.95 -9.00
C ARG A 183 3.46 8.55 -10.07
N GLY A 184 2.89 8.83 -11.24
CA GLY A 184 3.56 9.48 -12.36
C GLY A 184 4.00 8.50 -13.45
N SER A 185 4.90 8.95 -14.33
CA SER A 185 5.33 8.20 -15.53
C SER A 185 6.49 7.22 -15.27
N ALA A 186 6.82 6.97 -14.01
CA ALA A 186 7.96 6.17 -13.64
C ALA A 186 7.56 4.73 -13.37
N HIS A 187 8.40 3.81 -13.83
CA HIS A 187 8.17 2.39 -13.72
C HIS A 187 8.60 1.85 -12.36
N PHE A 188 7.84 0.92 -11.77
CA PHE A 188 8.22 0.27 -10.52
C PHE A 188 8.00 -1.25 -10.54
N ASN A 189 8.92 -2.01 -9.95
CA ASN A 189 8.75 -3.45 -9.78
C ASN A 189 9.36 -3.92 -8.46
N PHE A 190 8.51 -4.33 -7.52
CA PHE A 190 8.93 -4.76 -6.19
C PHE A 190 8.36 -6.12 -5.81
N THR A 191 9.16 -6.95 -5.15
CA THR A 191 8.68 -8.17 -4.48
C THR A 191 9.14 -8.25 -3.05
N GLY A 192 8.28 -8.78 -2.17
CA GLY A 192 8.55 -8.88 -0.75
C GLY A 192 9.61 -9.95 -0.45
N PRO A 193 10.20 -9.95 0.77
CA PRO A 193 11.12 -10.99 1.20
C PRO A 193 10.46 -12.38 1.13
N THR A 194 11.21 -13.40 0.69
CA THR A 194 10.65 -14.76 0.58
C THR A 194 10.65 -15.54 1.90
N SER A 195 11.33 -15.04 2.94
CA SER A 195 11.47 -15.63 4.26
C SER A 195 11.69 -14.56 5.35
N GLY A 196 11.76 -14.97 6.61
CA GLY A 196 11.95 -14.07 7.75
C GLY A 196 10.65 -13.50 8.31
N VAL A 197 10.78 -12.65 9.33
CA VAL A 197 9.63 -12.07 10.07
C VAL A 197 8.75 -11.19 9.17
N TYR A 198 9.35 -10.52 8.19
CA TYR A 198 8.66 -9.64 7.23
C TYR A 198 8.38 -10.33 5.89
N LYS A 199 8.31 -11.66 5.87
CA LYS A 199 8.02 -12.44 4.67
C LYS A 199 6.79 -11.88 3.96
N ASP A 200 6.89 -11.74 2.65
CA ASP A 200 5.88 -11.28 1.71
C ASP A 200 5.42 -9.83 1.88
N ILE A 201 5.91 -9.09 2.88
CA ILE A 201 5.57 -7.67 3.09
C ILE A 201 6.52 -6.78 2.28
N VAL A 202 5.99 -6.04 1.31
CA VAL A 202 6.77 -5.10 0.50
C VAL A 202 6.74 -3.72 1.11
N PHE A 203 5.56 -3.25 1.51
CA PHE A 203 5.37 -1.93 2.10
C PHE A 203 4.66 -2.08 3.43
N TRP A 204 5.25 -1.50 4.47
CA TRP A 204 4.63 -1.33 5.77
C TRP A 204 4.77 0.13 6.20
N GLN A 205 3.65 0.80 6.46
CA GLN A 205 3.65 2.10 7.11
C GLN A 205 3.30 1.95 8.59
N ASP A 206 4.09 2.56 9.46
CA ASP A 206 3.80 2.65 10.88
C ASP A 206 2.36 3.17 11.11
N LYS A 207 1.65 2.55 12.04
CA LYS A 207 0.28 2.94 12.42
C LYS A 207 0.19 4.40 12.89
N ALA A 208 1.26 4.95 13.46
CA ALA A 208 1.32 6.35 13.85
C ALA A 208 1.40 7.31 12.65
N CYS A 209 1.86 6.83 11.49
CA CYS A 209 1.90 7.61 10.26
C CYS A 209 0.54 7.55 9.54
N THR A 210 -0.21 8.65 9.60
CA THR A 210 -1.53 8.78 8.94
C THR A 210 -1.47 9.44 7.57
N VAL A 211 -0.27 9.49 6.96
CA VAL A 211 -0.06 10.03 5.61
C VAL A 211 -0.53 9.04 4.55
N ASP A 212 -0.84 9.55 3.36
CA ASP A 212 -1.33 8.72 2.26
C ASP A 212 -0.20 7.86 1.66
N PHE A 213 -0.56 6.63 1.30
CA PHE A 213 0.22 5.76 0.41
C PHE A 213 -0.43 5.79 -0.97
N ALA A 214 0.30 6.19 -2.00
CA ALA A 214 -0.25 6.34 -3.34
C ALA A 214 0.45 5.42 -4.34
N LEU A 215 -0.35 4.70 -5.13
CA LEU A 215 0.12 3.78 -6.18
C LEU A 215 -0.66 4.04 -7.47
N GLU A 216 0.06 4.33 -8.55
CA GLU A 216 -0.53 4.44 -9.88
C GLU A 216 -0.19 3.20 -10.72
N GLY A 217 -1.21 2.53 -11.26
CA GLY A 217 -1.02 1.37 -12.12
C GLY A 217 -0.52 1.72 -13.52
N GLY A 218 -0.27 0.68 -14.33
CA GLY A 218 0.15 0.82 -15.72
C GLY A 218 1.65 1.08 -15.91
N GLN A 219 2.38 1.37 -14.83
CA GLN A 219 3.82 1.58 -14.84
C GLN A 219 4.62 0.42 -14.21
N GLY A 220 3.95 -0.66 -13.81
CA GLY A 220 4.60 -1.82 -13.20
C GLY A 220 3.75 -2.42 -12.09
N GLY A 221 4.35 -3.16 -11.16
CA GLY A 221 3.58 -3.93 -10.17
C GLY A 221 4.32 -4.20 -8.88
N VAL A 222 3.55 -4.55 -7.87
CA VAL A 222 4.05 -5.00 -6.57
C VAL A 222 3.64 -6.47 -6.38
N GLY A 223 4.55 -7.28 -5.87
CA GLY A 223 4.34 -8.67 -5.49
C GLY A 223 4.48 -8.84 -3.98
N GLY A 224 3.37 -8.73 -3.25
CA GLY A 224 3.35 -8.87 -1.79
C GLY A 224 2.27 -8.05 -1.08
N VAL A 225 2.48 -7.86 0.22
CA VAL A 225 1.56 -7.12 1.10
C VAL A 225 1.91 -5.64 1.13
N ILE A 226 0.87 -4.82 1.03
CA ILE A 226 0.89 -3.38 1.33
C ILE A 226 0.10 -3.19 2.63
N TYR A 227 0.82 -2.93 3.73
CA TYR A 227 0.27 -2.80 5.08
C TYR A 227 0.35 -1.35 5.57
N VAL A 228 -0.80 -0.65 5.63
CA VAL A 228 -0.91 0.78 5.96
C VAL A 228 -2.00 0.99 7.04
N PRO A 229 -1.81 0.45 8.26
CA PRO A 229 -2.86 0.36 9.29
C PRO A 229 -3.37 1.69 9.83
N GLY A 230 -2.64 2.80 9.64
CA GLY A 230 -3.04 4.14 10.08
C GLY A 230 -3.36 5.12 8.96
N GLY A 231 -3.18 4.73 7.70
CA GLY A 231 -3.23 5.65 6.55
C GLY A 231 -4.14 5.16 5.42
N ARG A 232 -4.41 6.07 4.48
CA ARG A 232 -5.19 5.78 3.27
C ARG A 232 -4.28 5.24 2.18
N VAL A 233 -4.73 4.19 1.50
CA VAL A 233 -4.11 3.69 0.26
C VAL A 233 -4.91 4.23 -0.92
N ASP A 234 -4.27 5.04 -1.76
CA ASP A 234 -4.84 5.56 -2.99
C ASP A 234 -4.35 4.74 -4.20
N LEU A 235 -5.28 4.15 -4.93
CA LEU A 235 -5.02 3.41 -6.18
C LEU A 235 -5.61 4.17 -7.37
N SER A 236 -4.79 4.46 -8.39
CA SER A 236 -5.23 5.20 -9.58
C SER A 236 -4.51 4.75 -10.86
N GLY A 237 -4.80 5.39 -12.01
CA GLY A 237 -3.99 5.27 -13.24
C GLY A 237 -4.36 4.14 -14.20
N GLY A 238 -5.21 3.19 -13.79
CA GLY A 238 -5.53 2.01 -14.60
C GLY A 238 -4.33 1.07 -14.75
N GLY A 239 -4.50 -0.03 -15.48
CA GLY A 239 -3.49 -1.08 -15.64
C GLY A 239 -3.47 -2.12 -14.51
N ASN A 240 -2.46 -2.99 -14.53
CA ASN A 240 -2.28 -4.02 -13.52
C ASN A 240 -1.38 -3.50 -12.39
N LEU A 241 -1.78 -3.71 -11.13
CA LEU A 241 -0.99 -3.33 -9.94
C LEU A 241 -0.05 -4.44 -9.45
N GLY A 242 -0.03 -5.58 -10.12
CA GLY A 242 0.71 -6.76 -9.72
C GLY A 242 -0.08 -7.71 -8.83
N SER A 243 0.67 -8.56 -8.13
CA SER A 243 0.17 -9.54 -7.18
C SER A 243 0.18 -8.94 -5.79
N ILE A 244 -0.88 -8.22 -5.42
CA ILE A 244 -0.93 -7.49 -4.15
C ILE A 244 -2.04 -7.97 -3.23
N GLN A 245 -1.77 -7.87 -1.93
CA GLN A 245 -2.75 -7.87 -0.87
C GLN A 245 -2.64 -6.56 -0.09
N VAL A 246 -3.75 -5.82 0.02
CA VAL A 246 -3.77 -4.51 0.67
C VAL A 246 -4.50 -4.62 2.01
N ILE A 247 -3.83 -4.22 3.08
CA ILE A 247 -4.37 -4.11 4.44
C ILE A 247 -4.12 -2.68 4.91
N SER A 248 -5.16 -1.84 4.92
CA SER A 248 -5.01 -0.42 5.25
C SER A 248 -6.15 0.10 6.11
N ASP A 249 -5.96 1.28 6.72
CA ASP A 249 -7.03 1.99 7.44
C ASP A 249 -8.22 2.26 6.50
N THR A 250 -7.93 2.88 5.36
CA THR A 250 -8.89 3.17 4.29
C THR A 250 -8.28 2.95 2.90
N VAL A 251 -9.13 2.81 1.89
CA VAL A 251 -8.75 2.68 0.48
C VAL A 251 -9.58 3.66 -0.34
N ASP A 252 -8.92 4.42 -1.21
CA ASP A 252 -9.57 5.22 -2.25
C ASP A 252 -9.08 4.80 -3.64
N ILE A 253 -10.01 4.58 -4.55
CA ILE A 253 -9.75 4.09 -5.91
C ILE A 253 -10.39 5.07 -6.86
N SER A 254 -9.60 5.61 -7.79
CA SER A 254 -10.08 6.63 -8.72
C SER A 254 -9.44 6.50 -10.09
N GLY A 255 -9.98 7.24 -11.05
CA GLY A 255 -9.47 7.30 -12.42
C GLY A 255 -10.46 6.78 -13.46
N THR A 256 -10.02 6.84 -14.72
CA THR A 256 -10.82 6.46 -15.88
C THR A 256 -10.35 5.16 -16.53
N GLY A 257 -9.12 4.72 -16.26
CA GLY A 257 -8.58 3.45 -16.73
C GLY A 257 -8.92 2.29 -15.81
N ASP A 258 -9.16 1.12 -16.40
CA ASP A 258 -9.42 -0.11 -15.65
C ASP A 258 -8.20 -0.54 -14.84
N THR A 259 -8.38 -0.70 -13.54
CA THR A 259 -7.35 -1.15 -12.60
C THR A 259 -7.58 -2.63 -12.27
N SER A 260 -6.55 -3.45 -12.40
CA SER A 260 -6.60 -4.87 -12.04
C SER A 260 -5.58 -5.24 -10.97
N VAL A 261 -5.99 -6.12 -10.06
CA VAL A 261 -5.17 -6.72 -9.02
C VAL A 261 -5.21 -8.23 -9.18
N ASN A 262 -4.05 -8.87 -9.23
CA ASN A 262 -3.97 -10.33 -9.26
C ASN A 262 -3.82 -10.83 -7.82
N PHE A 263 -4.93 -11.10 -7.13
CA PHE A 263 -4.84 -11.47 -5.72
C PHE A 263 -3.96 -12.71 -5.51
N TYR A 264 -3.16 -12.65 -4.44
CA TYR A 264 -2.47 -13.79 -3.88
C TYR A 264 -2.57 -13.68 -2.35
N PRO A 265 -2.96 -14.76 -1.64
CA PRO A 265 -3.20 -14.73 -0.20
C PRO A 265 -1.88 -14.81 0.58
N TYR A 266 -1.02 -13.79 0.47
CA TYR A 266 0.23 -13.71 1.21
C TYR A 266 0.01 -13.84 2.73
N ILE A 267 -1.06 -13.21 3.22
CA ILE A 267 -1.59 -13.37 4.56
C ILE A 267 -2.97 -14.02 4.44
N SER A 268 -3.16 -15.13 5.17
CA SER A 268 -4.46 -15.80 5.23
C SER A 268 -5.47 -14.93 5.96
N ILE A 269 -6.51 -14.50 5.25
CA ILE A 269 -7.63 -13.73 5.81
C ILE A 269 -8.93 -14.50 5.51
N PRO A 270 -9.71 -14.88 6.53
CA PRO A 270 -10.98 -15.56 6.31
C PRO A 270 -12.02 -14.58 5.78
N LEU A 271 -12.10 -14.43 4.46
CA LEU A 271 -13.21 -13.75 3.80
C LEU A 271 -14.40 -14.71 3.76
N ASN A 272 -15.37 -14.52 4.65
CA ASN A 272 -16.61 -15.31 4.67
C ASN A 272 -17.32 -15.17 3.31
N GLY A 273 -17.29 -16.21 2.48
CA GLY A 273 -17.90 -16.18 1.15
C GLY A 273 -17.36 -17.23 0.18
N GLY A 274 -16.19 -17.80 0.44
CA GLY A 274 -15.73 -19.04 -0.19
C GLY A 274 -15.99 -20.22 0.74
N ALA A 275 -16.79 -21.19 0.31
CA ALA A 275 -16.74 -22.51 0.92
C ALA A 275 -15.32 -23.09 0.71
N ALA A 276 -14.76 -23.66 1.78
CA ALA A 276 -13.56 -24.51 1.84
C ALA A 276 -12.22 -23.78 1.53
N LEU A 277 -11.32 -23.59 2.50
CA LEU A 277 -10.40 -24.63 2.97
C LEU A 277 -10.14 -25.69 1.89
N ILE A 278 -9.15 -25.47 1.06
CA ILE A 278 -8.41 -26.55 0.42
C ILE A 278 -6.95 -26.31 0.77
N GLU A 279 -6.36 -27.33 1.37
CA GLU A 279 -5.00 -27.43 1.93
C GLU A 279 -3.89 -26.95 0.97
#